data_AF-A0AAN7F1K2-F1
#
_entry.id   AF-A0AAN7F1K2-F1
#
_cell.length_a   1.000
_cell.length_b   1.000
_cell.length_c   1.000
_cell.angle_alpha   90.00
_cell.angle_beta   90.00
_cell.angle_gamma   90.00
#
_symmetry.space_group_name_H-M   'P 1'
#
loop_
_entity.id
_entity.type
_entity.pdbx_description
1 polymer ?
#
loop_
_entity_poly.entity_id
_entity_poly.type
_entity_poly.pdbx_seq_one_letter_code
_entity_poly.pdbx_strand_id
1 'polypeptide(L)'
;MSSSSDICSYIVSHSLECIPKLVPFLGDSTLAGKCAFILKNLCSVEEARVSIVETSGCIASVTALLETGSREDQENAVTVLLLLCFQRLQYCQWVMEEGVIPALVDISINGNEKGRASALELLQFLRGIEYAEDRGCSGSDIDASKDTTDLSKEKKSSKTSGFFAKIPMFLKKKK
;
A
#
# COMPACT_ATOMS: atom_id res chain seq x y z
N MET A 1 16.65 -23.99 33.44
CA MET A 1 16.60 -22.51 33.47
C MET A 1 15.87 -22.08 32.22
N SER A 2 14.80 -21.28 32.32
CA SER A 2 14.17 -20.73 31.11
C SER A 2 15.21 -19.84 30.42
N SER A 3 15.41 -20.01 29.12
CA SER A 3 16.28 -19.12 28.37
C SER A 3 15.62 -17.73 28.28
N SER A 4 16.43 -16.68 28.10
CA SER A 4 15.90 -15.34 27.84
C SER A 4 15.00 -15.32 26.60
N SER A 5 15.26 -16.21 25.63
CA SER A 5 14.46 -16.38 24.42
C SER A 5 13.04 -16.84 24.71
N ASP A 6 12.85 -17.72 25.70
CA ASP A 6 11.52 -18.23 26.06
C ASP A 6 10.68 -17.13 26.72
N ILE A 7 11.30 -16.31 27.57
CA ILE A 7 10.63 -15.19 28.23
C ILE A 7 10.23 -14.13 27.18
N CYS A 8 11.12 -13.84 26.24
CA CYS A 8 10.82 -12.95 25.12
C CYS A 8 9.69 -13.48 24.22
N SER A 9 9.68 -14.77 23.86
CA SER A 9 8.63 -15.34 23.01
C SER A 9 7.27 -15.38 23.72
N TYR A 10 7.22 -15.64 25.03
CA TYR A 10 6.00 -15.50 25.82
C TYR A 10 5.49 -14.06 25.86
N ILE A 11 6.35 -13.06 26.11
CA ILE A 11 5.96 -11.65 26.13
C ILE A 11 5.46 -11.19 24.75
N VAL A 12 6.15 -11.57 23.67
CA VAL A 12 5.72 -11.30 22.30
C VAL A 12 4.34 -11.91 22.08
N SER A 13 4.17 -13.22 22.33
CA SER A 13 2.89 -13.93 22.12
C SER A 13 1.71 -13.25 22.83
N HIS A 14 1.86 -12.89 24.10
CA HIS A 14 0.81 -12.19 24.86
C HIS A 14 0.57 -10.76 24.35
N SER A 15 1.59 -10.09 23.81
CA SER A 15 1.42 -8.77 23.18
C SER A 15 0.63 -8.84 21.87
N LEU A 16 0.68 -9.97 21.13
CA LEU A 16 -0.12 -10.16 19.92
C LEU A 16 -1.62 -10.23 20.22
N GLU A 17 -2.01 -10.86 21.34
CA GLU A 17 -3.41 -10.92 21.77
C GLU A 17 -4.05 -9.55 22.08
N CYS A 18 -3.26 -8.46 22.15
CA CYS A 18 -3.81 -7.13 22.29
C CYS A 18 -4.32 -6.55 20.96
N ILE A 19 -3.76 -6.96 19.82
CA ILE A 19 -4.05 -6.34 18.51
C ILE A 19 -5.54 -6.44 18.15
N PRO A 20 -6.22 -7.61 18.22
CA PRO A 20 -7.67 -7.69 17.99
C PRO A 20 -8.50 -6.89 19.00
N LYS A 21 -7.99 -6.66 20.21
CA LYS A 21 -8.65 -5.88 21.26
C LYS A 21 -8.47 -4.37 21.06
N LEU A 22 -7.50 -3.93 20.25
CA LEU A 22 -7.28 -2.52 19.89
C LEU A 22 -8.19 -2.04 18.76
N VAL A 23 -8.59 -2.92 17.83
CA VAL A 23 -9.36 -2.53 16.63
C VAL A 23 -10.65 -1.75 16.94
N PRO A 24 -11.50 -2.14 17.92
CA PRO A 24 -12.70 -1.37 18.25
C PRO A 24 -12.43 0.08 18.69
N PHE A 25 -11.20 0.38 19.15
CA PHE A 25 -10.80 1.71 19.62
C PHE A 25 -10.08 2.54 18.55
N LEU A 26 -9.71 1.96 17.40
CA LEU A 26 -9.15 2.70 16.26
C LEU A 26 -10.17 3.63 15.58
N GLY A 27 -11.47 3.39 15.79
CA GLY A 27 -12.53 4.32 15.39
C GLY A 27 -12.94 5.34 16.46
N ASP A 28 -12.39 5.27 17.68
CA ASP A 28 -12.73 6.18 18.78
C ASP A 28 -11.85 7.43 18.74
N SER A 29 -12.47 8.60 18.54
CA SER A 29 -11.78 9.90 18.43
C SER A 29 -10.85 10.28 19.60
N THR A 30 -10.93 9.61 20.76
CA THR A 30 -10.12 9.88 21.96
C THR A 30 -9.05 8.84 22.24
N LEU A 31 -9.19 7.64 21.65
CA LEU A 31 -8.30 6.49 21.85
C LEU A 31 -7.52 6.10 20.59
N ALA A 32 -8.05 6.37 19.39
CA ALA A 32 -7.50 5.88 18.13
C ALA A 32 -6.02 6.25 17.93
N GLY A 33 -5.64 7.49 18.25
CA GLY A 33 -4.23 7.92 18.21
C GLY A 33 -3.30 7.11 19.12
N LYS A 34 -3.76 6.78 20.32
CA LYS A 34 -3.01 5.93 21.28
C LYS A 34 -2.93 4.49 20.78
N CYS A 35 -4.01 3.97 20.21
CA CYS A 35 -4.03 2.64 19.60
C CYS A 35 -3.09 2.57 18.40
N ALA A 36 -3.11 3.53 17.48
CA ALA A 36 -2.18 3.63 16.36
C ALA A 36 -0.72 3.77 16.82
N PHE A 37 -0.45 4.54 17.88
CA PHE A 37 0.87 4.60 18.49
C PHE A 37 1.32 3.25 19.07
N ILE A 38 0.43 2.50 19.74
CA ILE A 38 0.75 1.14 20.22
C ILE A 38 1.07 0.23 19.04
N LEU A 39 0.25 0.21 17.98
CA LEU A 39 0.50 -0.58 16.77
C LEU A 39 1.84 -0.23 16.12
N LYS A 40 2.19 1.06 16.00
CA LYS A 40 3.49 1.54 15.49
C LYS A 40 4.68 0.96 16.26
N ASN A 41 4.59 0.87 17.59
CA ASN A 41 5.64 0.29 18.41
C ASN A 41 5.69 -1.24 18.26
N LEU A 42 4.53 -1.90 18.20
CA LEU A 42 4.43 -3.35 17.97
C LEU A 42 5.00 -3.75 16.59
N CYS A 43 4.87 -2.91 15.55
CA CYS A 43 5.45 -3.14 14.22
C CYS A 43 6.99 -3.29 14.21
N SER A 44 7.70 -3.15 15.33
CA SER A 44 9.11 -3.58 15.47
C SER A 44 9.29 -5.11 15.39
N VAL A 45 8.27 -5.89 15.77
CA VAL A 45 8.26 -7.36 15.80
C VAL A 45 7.57 -7.93 14.56
N GLU A 46 8.12 -8.95 13.90
CA GLU A 46 7.53 -9.51 12.66
C GLU A 46 6.17 -10.14 12.92
N GLU A 47 6.06 -10.93 13.98
CA GLU A 47 4.84 -11.63 14.39
C GLU A 47 3.71 -10.64 14.72
N ALA A 48 4.04 -9.42 15.17
CA ALA A 48 3.07 -8.35 15.34
C ALA A 48 2.65 -7.73 14.01
N ARG A 49 3.55 -7.56 13.04
CA ARG A 49 3.19 -7.14 11.68
C ARG A 49 2.23 -8.16 11.02
N VAL A 50 2.49 -9.47 11.19
CA VAL A 50 1.60 -10.56 10.77
C VAL A 50 0.24 -10.45 11.46
N SER A 51 0.22 -10.36 12.80
CA SER A 51 -1.03 -10.27 13.56
C SER A 51 -1.86 -9.02 13.22
N ILE A 52 -1.22 -7.87 12.92
CA ILE A 52 -1.91 -6.65 12.47
C ILE A 52 -2.65 -6.88 11.16
N VAL A 53 -2.04 -7.53 10.17
CA VAL A 53 -2.67 -7.74 8.85
C VAL A 53 -3.70 -8.87 8.85
N GLU A 54 -3.51 -9.91 9.68
CA GLU A 54 -4.49 -10.99 9.84
C GLU A 54 -5.70 -10.58 10.68
N THR A 55 -5.59 -9.51 11.49
CA THR A 55 -6.70 -8.99 12.27
C THR A 55 -7.69 -8.23 11.39
N SER A 56 -8.84 -8.85 11.13
CA SER A 56 -9.94 -8.27 10.34
C SER A 56 -10.29 -6.84 10.76
N GLY A 57 -10.39 -5.93 9.79
CA GLY A 57 -10.70 -4.51 9.99
C GLY A 57 -9.56 -3.66 10.56
N CYS A 58 -8.42 -4.25 10.94
CA CYS A 58 -7.29 -3.49 11.50
C CYS A 58 -6.67 -2.54 10.48
N ILE A 59 -6.37 -3.02 9.25
CA ILE A 59 -5.83 -2.18 8.17
C ILE A 59 -6.83 -1.06 7.84
N ALA A 60 -8.08 -1.38 7.49
CA ALA A 60 -9.16 -0.40 7.26
C ALA A 60 -9.24 0.69 8.35
N SER A 61 -9.19 0.30 9.62
CA SER A 61 -9.25 1.26 10.74
C SER A 61 -8.00 2.13 10.86
N VAL A 62 -6.80 1.60 10.56
CA VAL A 62 -5.56 2.40 10.47
C VAL A 62 -5.62 3.35 9.27
N THR A 63 -6.15 2.92 8.12
CA THR A 63 -6.26 3.77 6.92
C THR A 63 -7.27 4.91 7.10
N ALA A 64 -8.37 4.69 7.83
CA ALA A 64 -9.34 5.74 8.18
C ALA A 64 -8.72 6.89 8.99
N LEU A 65 -7.66 6.63 9.77
CA LEU A 65 -6.93 7.65 10.53
C LEU A 65 -6.05 8.56 9.66
N LEU A 66 -5.77 8.17 8.41
CA LEU A 66 -5.11 9.05 7.44
C LEU A 66 -5.98 10.27 7.11
N GLU A 67 -7.30 10.10 7.08
CA GLU A 67 -8.26 11.16 6.74
C GLU A 67 -8.83 11.88 7.97
N THR A 68 -9.02 11.16 9.07
CA THR A 68 -9.76 11.64 10.25
C THR A 68 -8.88 11.98 11.46
N GLY A 69 -7.64 11.51 11.49
CA GLY A 69 -6.73 11.69 12.62
C GLY A 69 -6.13 13.09 12.72
N SER A 70 -5.59 13.43 13.90
CA SER A 70 -4.68 14.56 14.02
C SER A 70 -3.37 14.31 13.25
N ARG A 71 -2.55 15.34 13.06
CA ARG A 71 -1.24 15.20 12.39
C ARG A 71 -0.31 14.16 13.03
N GLU A 72 -0.44 13.93 14.35
CA GLU A 72 0.33 12.90 15.07
C GLU A 72 -0.26 11.51 14.84
N ASP A 73 -1.59 11.39 14.79
CA ASP A 73 -2.28 10.14 14.49
C ASP A 73 -2.03 9.69 13.05
N GLN A 74 -2.07 10.64 12.10
CA GLN A 74 -1.68 10.46 10.71
C GLN A 74 -0.22 9.98 10.59
N GLU A 75 0.73 10.61 11.28
CA GLU A 75 2.13 10.14 11.32
C GLU A 75 2.20 8.68 11.81
N ASN A 76 1.51 8.36 12.90
CA ASN A 76 1.53 7.02 13.48
C ASN A 76 0.90 5.99 12.53
N ALA A 77 -0.24 6.30 11.92
CA ALA A 77 -0.93 5.46 10.94
C ALA A 77 -0.07 5.22 9.68
N VAL A 78 0.50 6.27 9.08
CA VAL A 78 1.41 6.13 7.93
C VAL A 78 2.63 5.28 8.30
N THR A 79 3.19 5.45 9.50
CA THR A 79 4.33 4.63 9.95
C THR A 79 3.96 3.16 10.06
N VAL A 80 2.78 2.82 10.60
CA VAL A 80 2.27 1.44 10.64
C VAL A 80 2.20 0.87 9.23
N LEU A 81 1.50 1.55 8.31
CA LEU A 81 1.31 1.09 6.94
C LEU A 81 2.65 0.90 6.20
N LEU A 82 3.61 1.81 6.39
CA LEU A 82 4.96 1.72 5.84
C LEU A 82 5.72 0.48 6.34
N LEU A 83 5.70 0.22 7.65
CA LEU A 83 6.36 -0.94 8.25
C LEU A 83 5.72 -2.27 7.83
N LEU A 84 4.40 -2.30 7.59
CA LEU A 84 3.72 -3.45 6.99
C LEU A 84 4.17 -3.67 5.54
N CYS A 85 4.21 -2.61 4.73
CA CYS A 85 4.59 -2.69 3.32
C CYS A 85 6.04 -3.16 3.14
N PHE A 86 6.96 -2.66 3.96
CA PHE A 86 8.36 -3.11 3.97
C PHE A 86 8.55 -4.57 4.37
N GLN A 87 7.57 -5.21 5.02
CA GLN A 87 7.66 -6.62 5.37
C GLN A 87 7.39 -7.53 4.17
N ARG A 88 6.23 -7.40 3.52
CA ARG A 88 5.82 -8.26 2.38
C ARG A 88 5.01 -7.47 1.35
N LEU A 89 5.26 -7.76 0.06
CA LEU A 89 4.51 -7.18 -1.06
C LEU A 89 2.99 -7.43 -0.95
N GLN A 90 2.58 -8.60 -0.45
CA GLN A 90 1.16 -8.91 -0.22
C GLN A 90 0.49 -7.95 0.78
N TYR A 91 1.22 -7.48 1.80
CA TYR A 91 0.67 -6.51 2.76
C TYR A 91 0.52 -5.13 2.11
N CYS A 92 1.36 -4.81 1.12
CA CYS A 92 1.21 -3.61 0.31
C CYS A 92 -0.06 -3.65 -0.54
N GLN A 93 -0.36 -4.81 -1.14
CA GLN A 93 -1.57 -5.01 -1.93
C GLN A 93 -2.82 -4.76 -1.07
N TRP A 94 -2.91 -5.35 0.12
CA TRP A 94 -4.00 -5.10 1.06
C TRP A 94 -4.09 -3.62 1.51
N VAL A 95 -2.96 -2.95 1.73
CA VAL A 95 -2.94 -1.51 2.03
C VAL A 95 -3.40 -0.66 0.85
N MET A 96 -3.14 -1.07 -0.40
CA MET A 96 -3.61 -0.39 -1.61
C MET A 96 -5.10 -0.63 -1.88
N GLU A 97 -5.64 -1.80 -1.54
CA GLU A 97 -7.07 -2.15 -1.66
C GLU A 97 -7.96 -1.23 -0.80
N GLU A 98 -7.46 -0.75 0.34
CA GLU A 98 -8.12 0.26 1.20
C GLU A 98 -8.08 1.69 0.60
N GLY A 99 -7.51 1.89 -0.59
CA GLY A 99 -7.58 3.15 -1.34
C GLY A 99 -6.72 4.29 -0.79
N VAL A 100 -5.64 4.00 -0.06
CA VAL A 100 -4.84 4.98 0.71
C VAL A 100 -4.19 6.13 -0.08
N ILE A 101 -4.02 6.00 -1.39
CA ILE A 101 -3.18 6.91 -2.19
C ILE A 101 -3.56 8.40 -2.07
N PRO A 102 -4.83 8.83 -2.14
CA PRO A 102 -5.20 10.24 -2.01
C PRO A 102 -4.85 10.82 -0.64
N ALA A 103 -5.09 10.06 0.45
CA ALA A 103 -4.77 10.48 1.81
C ALA A 103 -3.26 10.55 2.05
N LEU A 104 -2.48 9.60 1.52
CA LEU A 104 -1.01 9.68 1.56
C LEU A 104 -0.46 10.89 0.79
N VAL A 105 -1.06 11.24 -0.36
CA VAL A 105 -0.69 12.44 -1.11
C VAL A 105 -0.99 13.71 -0.31
N ASP A 106 -2.16 13.82 0.33
CA ASP A 106 -2.46 14.95 1.21
C ASP A 106 -1.46 15.07 2.37
N ILE A 107 -1.22 13.97 3.09
CA ILE A 107 -0.28 13.95 4.22
C ILE A 107 1.14 14.34 3.77
N SER A 108 1.58 13.94 2.57
CA SER A 108 2.91 14.30 2.02
C SER A 108 3.11 15.81 1.84
N ILE A 109 2.02 16.57 1.69
CA ILE A 109 1.99 18.02 1.51
C ILE A 109 1.70 18.73 2.84
N ASN A 110 0.66 18.28 3.56
CA ASN A 110 0.00 19.00 4.65
C ASN A 110 0.29 18.45 6.06
N GLY A 111 0.92 17.27 6.16
CA GLY A 111 1.26 16.60 7.43
C GLY A 111 2.37 17.29 8.23
N ASN A 112 2.70 16.71 9.39
CA ASN A 112 3.90 17.10 10.15
C ASN A 112 5.18 16.57 9.47
N GLU A 113 6.36 16.98 9.95
CA GLU A 113 7.66 16.64 9.33
C GLU A 113 7.84 15.12 9.10
N LYS A 114 7.56 14.31 10.12
CA LYS A 114 7.71 12.84 10.08
C LYS A 114 6.65 12.18 9.22
N GLY A 115 5.38 12.56 9.37
CA GLY A 115 4.27 12.04 8.57
C GLY A 115 4.47 12.33 7.08
N ARG A 116 4.99 13.52 6.73
CA ARG A 116 5.39 13.86 5.36
C ARG A 116 6.51 12.96 4.84
N ALA A 117 7.55 12.72 5.63
CA ALA A 117 8.65 11.85 5.26
C ALA A 117 8.16 10.40 5.01
N SER A 118 7.45 9.81 5.98
CA SER A 118 6.92 8.44 5.86
C SER A 118 5.87 8.30 4.75
N ALA A 119 5.06 9.33 4.47
CA ALA A 119 4.09 9.30 3.38
C ALA A 119 4.79 9.34 2.01
N LEU A 120 5.82 10.17 1.85
CA LEU A 120 6.64 10.20 0.64
C LEU A 120 7.39 8.88 0.43
N GLU A 121 7.90 8.27 1.50
CA GLU A 121 8.58 6.98 1.44
C GLU A 121 7.61 5.85 1.03
N LEU A 122 6.43 5.79 1.64
CA LEU A 122 5.38 4.83 1.28
C LEU A 122 4.91 5.01 -0.17
N LEU A 123 4.62 6.24 -0.62
CA LEU A 123 4.23 6.52 -2.00
C LEU A 123 5.30 6.13 -3.03
N GLN A 124 6.59 6.28 -2.70
CA GLN A 124 7.69 5.82 -3.55
C GLN A 124 7.76 4.28 -3.59
N PHE A 125 7.55 3.63 -2.45
CA PHE A 125 7.57 2.17 -2.35
C PHE A 125 6.42 1.52 -3.14
N LEU A 126 5.17 1.98 -2.92
CA LEU A 126 3.99 1.46 -3.61
C LEU A 126 4.09 1.62 -5.14
N ARG A 127 4.57 2.79 -5.61
CA ARG A 127 4.86 3.01 -7.05
C ARG A 127 5.86 1.99 -7.61
N GLY A 128 6.82 1.53 -6.82
CA GLY A 128 7.78 0.49 -7.22
C GLY A 128 7.14 -0.86 -7.50
N ILE A 129 6.00 -1.16 -6.86
CA ILE A 129 5.26 -2.43 -6.99
C ILE A 129 4.49 -2.46 -8.31
N GLU A 130 3.81 -1.37 -8.67
CA GLU A 130 3.05 -1.23 -9.93
C GLU A 130 3.92 -1.55 -11.17
N TYR A 131 5.19 -1.15 -11.17
CA TYR A 131 6.14 -1.42 -12.26
C TYR A 131 6.75 -2.84 -12.27
N ALA A 132 6.53 -3.63 -11.22
CA ALA A 132 6.97 -5.02 -11.15
C ALA A 132 5.92 -5.98 -11.73
N GLU A 133 4.64 -5.72 -11.48
CA GLU A 133 3.54 -6.56 -11.97
C GLU A 133 3.32 -6.41 -13.49
N ASP A 134 3.46 -5.20 -14.05
CA ASP A 134 3.42 -4.93 -15.51
C ASP A 134 4.55 -5.64 -16.30
N ARG A 135 5.61 -6.09 -15.61
CA ARG A 135 6.74 -6.82 -16.23
C ARG A 135 6.57 -8.35 -16.20
N GLY A 136 5.42 -8.84 -15.72
CA GLY A 136 5.07 -10.25 -15.65
C GLY A 136 4.83 -10.87 -17.03
N CYS A 137 5.90 -11.35 -17.67
CA CYS A 137 5.93 -12.34 -18.75
C CYS A 137 4.75 -12.30 -19.75
N SER A 138 4.88 -11.51 -20.81
CA SER A 138 4.16 -11.82 -22.06
C SER A 138 4.67 -13.16 -22.59
N GLY A 139 3.90 -14.21 -22.32
CA GLY A 139 4.27 -15.59 -22.63
C GLY A 139 4.64 -15.79 -24.11
N SER A 140 5.69 -16.56 -24.34
CA SER A 140 6.03 -17.09 -25.66
C SER A 140 5.07 -18.21 -26.07
N ASP A 141 5.33 -18.76 -27.26
CA ASP A 141 4.68 -19.95 -27.85
C ASP A 141 3.34 -19.56 -28.53
N ILE A 142 3.00 -19.97 -29.76
CA ILE A 142 3.42 -21.05 -30.67
C ILE A 142 3.47 -20.41 -32.10
N ASP A 143 4.41 -20.72 -33.00
CA ASP A 143 4.29 -21.88 -33.89
C ASP A 143 5.59 -22.29 -34.60
N ALA A 144 5.71 -23.60 -34.86
CA ALA A 144 6.84 -24.22 -35.52
C ALA A 144 6.46 -24.65 -36.94
N SER A 145 7.07 -24.04 -37.95
CA SER A 145 7.06 -24.61 -39.30
C SER A 145 8.37 -24.38 -40.06
N LYS A 146 8.74 -25.40 -40.84
CA LYS A 146 9.82 -25.38 -41.82
C LYS A 146 9.40 -24.50 -43.00
N ASP A 147 10.31 -23.76 -43.64
CA ASP A 147 11.15 -24.32 -44.71
C ASP A 147 12.21 -23.29 -45.17
N THR A 148 13.01 -23.67 -46.16
CA THR A 148 14.11 -22.90 -46.76
C THR A 148 13.72 -22.28 -48.11
N THR A 149 14.50 -21.28 -48.58
CA THR A 149 14.37 -20.56 -49.88
C THR A 149 13.15 -19.61 -50.00
N ASP A 150 13.14 -18.47 -50.73
CA ASP A 150 14.14 -17.78 -51.56
C ASP A 150 13.91 -16.23 -51.51
N LEU A 151 14.81 -15.46 -52.15
CA LEU A 151 14.84 -14.00 -52.29
C LEU A 151 13.63 -13.38 -53.00
N SER A 152 13.16 -12.20 -52.56
CA SER A 152 12.78 -11.07 -53.46
C SER A 152 12.46 -9.75 -52.71
N LYS A 153 12.38 -8.65 -53.47
CA LYS A 153 12.32 -7.24 -53.02
C LYS A 153 10.87 -6.71 -52.97
N GLU A 154 10.53 -5.85 -52.00
CA GLU A 154 10.31 -4.38 -52.22
C GLU A 154 9.64 -3.61 -51.06
N LYS A 155 10.22 -2.44 -50.78
CA LYS A 155 9.61 -1.12 -50.45
C LYS A 155 8.09 -1.02 -50.15
N LYS A 156 7.71 -0.36 -49.04
CA LYS A 156 7.38 1.09 -48.97
C LYS A 156 6.88 1.61 -47.60
N SER A 157 7.23 2.86 -47.33
CA SER A 157 6.70 3.81 -46.35
C SER A 157 5.18 3.83 -46.13
N SER A 158 4.75 4.04 -44.87
CA SER A 158 3.88 5.19 -44.50
C SER A 158 3.81 5.47 -42.99
N LYS A 159 3.93 6.75 -42.60
CA LYS A 159 3.62 7.28 -41.26
C LYS A 159 2.21 7.90 -41.24
N THR A 160 1.33 7.47 -40.32
CA THR A 160 0.07 8.12 -39.86
C THR A 160 -0.55 7.19 -38.80
N SER A 161 -1.32 7.55 -37.76
CA SER A 161 -1.73 8.81 -37.09
C SER A 161 -2.07 8.42 -35.61
N GLY A 162 -2.22 9.27 -34.60
CA GLY A 162 -2.66 10.68 -34.57
C GLY A 162 -4.17 10.79 -34.30
N PHE A 163 -4.65 10.53 -33.08
CA PHE A 163 -6.04 10.80 -32.69
C PHE A 163 -6.12 11.39 -31.26
N PHE A 164 -6.60 12.64 -31.18
CA PHE A 164 -6.84 13.36 -29.93
C PHE A 164 -8.32 13.32 -29.53
N ALA A 165 -8.55 13.40 -28.22
CA ALA A 165 -9.68 14.05 -27.53
C ALA A 165 -11.12 13.58 -27.79
N LYS A 166 -11.81 13.28 -26.68
CA LYS A 166 -13.23 13.60 -26.49
C LYS A 166 -13.56 13.76 -25.00
N ILE A 167 -13.76 15.02 -24.57
CA ILE A 167 -14.37 15.37 -23.28
C ILE A 167 -15.77 15.91 -23.59
N PRO A 168 -16.85 15.43 -22.94
CA PRO A 168 -18.14 16.10 -22.96
C PRO A 168 -18.29 17.04 -21.76
N MET A 169 -18.29 18.35 -21.99
CA MET A 169 -18.82 19.32 -21.02
C MET A 169 -20.36 19.28 -21.06
N PHE A 170 -21.01 18.98 -19.94
CA PHE A 170 -22.46 19.17 -19.79
C PHE A 170 -22.80 20.44 -19.02
N LEU A 171 -23.28 21.44 -19.76
CA LEU A 171 -23.73 22.74 -19.25
C LEU A 171 -25.26 22.82 -19.32
N LYS A 172 -25.95 22.86 -18.18
CA LYS A 172 -27.36 23.30 -18.05
C LYS A 172 -27.56 23.89 -16.65
N LYS A 173 -27.50 25.22 -16.54
CA LYS A 173 -28.63 26.17 -16.58
C LYS A 173 -29.49 26.15 -15.31
N LYS A 174 -29.30 27.20 -14.50
CA LYS A 174 -30.26 27.64 -13.47
C LYS A 174 -31.62 27.95 -14.10
N LYS A 175 -32.67 27.78 -13.30
CA LYS A 175 -33.91 28.57 -13.36
C LYS A 175 -34.29 28.95 -11.93
#